data_AF-A0A841C6N1-F1
#
_entry.id   AF-A0A841C6N1-F1
#
_cell.length_a   1.000
_cell.length_b   1.000
_cell.length_c   1.000
_cell.angle_alpha   90.00
_cell.angle_beta   90.00
_cell.angle_gamma   90.00
#
_symmetry.space_group_name_H-M   'P 1'
#
loop_
_entity.id
_entity.type
_entity.pdbx_description
1 polymer ?
#
loop_
_entity_poly.entity_id
_entity_poly.type
_entity_poly.pdbx_seq_one_letter_code
_entity_poly.pdbx_strand_id
1 'polypeptide(L)'
;MQLSWGEDGQHDDHSGTHAMIVCVKAVGDVVVEESTFVARFLLGGTCAESVANVDVFVDLTDGSSWALTIFSVDEVRRLLDKWRESGECANGSYFWAVDQVIVPEAGVAGMVAAIRELVRSGEITSVGVRCEPV
;
A
#
# COMPACT_ATOMS: atom_id res chain seq x y z
N MET A 1 -53.60 16.43 18.89
CA MET A 1 -53.22 15.11 19.45
C MET A 1 -51.73 15.17 19.71
N GLN A 2 -51.33 14.97 20.97
CA GLN A 2 -50.03 15.33 21.55
C GLN A 2 -49.29 14.02 21.86
N LEU A 3 -48.01 13.92 21.51
CA LEU A 3 -47.07 12.96 22.11
C LEU A 3 -45.69 13.65 22.20
N SER A 4 -45.18 13.70 23.43
CA SER A 4 -43.84 14.16 23.82
C SER A 4 -43.20 13.06 24.66
N TRP A 5 -41.96 12.68 24.35
CA TRP A 5 -40.90 12.08 25.20
C TRP A 5 -39.65 12.06 24.30
N GLY A 6 -38.41 12.39 24.67
CA GLY A 6 -37.72 12.87 25.86
C GLY A 6 -36.24 13.08 25.43
N GLU A 7 -35.54 14.05 26.02
CA GLU A 7 -34.17 14.44 25.67
C GLU A 7 -33.07 13.54 26.27
N ASP A 8 -31.87 13.71 25.72
CA ASP A 8 -30.52 13.45 26.25
C ASP A 8 -29.81 12.11 25.97
N GLY A 9 -28.80 12.22 25.10
CA GLY A 9 -27.77 11.22 24.81
C GLY A 9 -26.77 11.73 23.78
N GLN A 10 -25.87 12.63 24.21
CA GLN A 10 -24.72 13.15 23.47
C GLN A 10 -23.63 12.07 23.28
N HIS A 11 -22.92 12.13 22.13
CA HIS A 11 -21.63 11.46 21.80
C HIS A 11 -21.71 9.92 21.60
N ASP A 12 -21.24 9.31 20.50
CA ASP A 12 -20.04 9.62 19.72
C ASP A 12 -20.25 9.56 18.20
N ASP A 13 -19.87 10.66 17.55
CA ASP A 13 -19.45 10.70 16.16
C ASP A 13 -18.07 10.03 16.05
N HIS A 14 -18.09 8.76 15.67
CA HIS A 14 -16.98 8.15 14.95
C HIS A 14 -17.42 7.93 13.52
N SER A 15 -17.41 9.03 12.77
CA SER A 15 -17.02 9.10 11.37
C SER A 15 -15.90 8.11 11.07
N GLY A 16 -16.29 6.87 10.79
CA GLY A 16 -15.49 5.95 10.00
C GLY A 16 -15.40 6.57 8.62
N THR A 17 -14.36 7.38 8.41
CA THR A 17 -13.93 7.84 7.10
C THR A 17 -13.77 6.60 6.23
N HIS A 18 -14.81 6.30 5.46
CA HIS A 18 -14.69 5.39 4.35
C HIS A 18 -13.72 6.08 3.41
N ALA A 19 -12.51 5.53 3.29
CA ALA A 19 -11.67 5.85 2.15
C ALA A 19 -12.47 5.47 0.90
N MET A 20 -13.21 6.44 0.35
CA MET A 20 -13.84 6.30 -0.95
C MET A 20 -12.71 6.24 -1.97
N ILE A 21 -12.31 5.03 -2.34
CA ILE A 21 -11.55 4.80 -3.56
C ILE A 21 -12.53 5.03 -4.70
N VAL A 22 -12.62 6.27 -5.17
CA VAL A 22 -13.39 6.60 -6.38
C VAL A 22 -12.61 6.08 -7.57
N CYS A 23 -13.02 4.92 -8.09
CA CYS A 23 -12.50 4.34 -9.33
C CYS A 23 -13.05 5.12 -10.55
N VAL A 24 -12.41 6.24 -10.87
CA VAL A 24 -12.32 6.70 -12.26
C VAL A 24 -11.00 6.15 -12.76
N LYS A 25 -11.00 5.31 -13.81
CA LYS A 25 -9.80 4.72 -14.44
C LYS A 25 -8.59 5.67 -14.38
N ALA A 26 -7.81 5.58 -13.31
CA ALA A 26 -6.70 6.49 -13.09
C ALA A 26 -5.52 5.88 -13.83
N VAL A 27 -5.33 6.33 -15.05
CA VAL A 27 -4.04 6.19 -15.72
C VAL A 27 -3.13 7.21 -15.05
N GLY A 28 -2.50 6.83 -13.94
CA GLY A 28 -1.68 7.73 -13.13
C GLY A 28 -1.30 7.14 -11.79
N ASP A 29 -0.30 7.75 -11.15
CA ASP A 29 0.14 7.39 -9.81
C ASP A 29 -0.98 7.59 -8.78
N VAL A 30 -1.05 6.72 -7.79
CA VAL A 30 -2.10 6.76 -6.75
C VAL A 30 -1.51 7.31 -5.46
N VAL A 31 -2.19 8.29 -4.86
CA VAL A 31 -1.85 8.84 -3.54
C VAL A 31 -2.94 8.43 -2.55
N VAL A 32 -2.52 7.87 -1.43
CA VAL A 32 -3.39 7.46 -0.32
C VAL A 32 -2.99 8.26 0.91
N GLU A 33 -3.93 9.02 1.45
CA GLU A 33 -3.76 9.81 2.67
C GLU A 33 -4.41 9.09 3.85
N GLU A 34 -3.60 8.76 4.86
CA GLU A 34 -4.04 8.18 6.13
C GLU A 34 -3.62 9.11 7.27
N SER A 35 -4.24 8.97 8.44
CA SER A 35 -3.92 9.85 9.58
C SER A 35 -2.45 9.80 10.05
N THR A 36 -1.73 8.73 9.74
CA THR A 36 -0.35 8.49 10.20
C THR A 36 0.68 8.45 9.07
N PHE A 37 0.26 8.43 7.80
CA PHE A 37 1.17 8.42 6.65
C PHE A 37 0.49 8.87 5.36
N VAL A 38 1.30 9.27 4.38
CA VAL A 38 0.89 9.43 2.98
C VAL A 38 1.66 8.42 2.13
N ALA A 39 0.95 7.58 1.38
CA ALA A 39 1.55 6.59 0.47
C ALA A 39 1.37 7.01 -0.99
N ARG A 40 2.46 7.06 -1.75
CA ARG A 40 2.49 7.45 -3.17
C ARG A 40 2.95 6.26 -4.00
N PHE A 41 2.01 5.63 -4.71
CA PHE A 41 2.20 4.46 -5.56
C PHE A 41 2.52 4.86 -6.99
N LEU A 42 3.66 4.40 -7.50
CA LEU A 42 4.12 4.66 -8.87
C LEU A 42 3.58 3.59 -9.83
N LEU A 43 2.37 3.77 -10.35
CA LEU A 43 1.66 2.70 -11.07
C LEU A 43 2.17 2.47 -12.50
N GLY A 44 2.88 3.43 -13.09
CA GLY A 44 3.47 3.29 -14.42
C GLY A 44 2.46 2.95 -15.52
N GLY A 45 1.20 3.37 -15.37
CA GLY A 45 0.10 3.05 -16.29
C GLY A 45 -0.66 1.74 -15.99
N THR A 46 -0.32 1.04 -14.90
CA THR A 46 -1.06 -0.13 -14.41
C THR A 46 -2.31 0.31 -13.62
N CYS A 47 -3.35 -0.52 -13.62
CA CYS A 47 -4.58 -0.26 -12.87
C CYS A 47 -4.38 -0.51 -11.36
N ALA A 48 -4.95 0.34 -10.50
CA ALA A 48 -4.80 0.25 -9.06
C ALA A 48 -5.32 -1.07 -8.47
N GLU A 49 -6.33 -1.68 -9.07
CA GLU A 49 -6.94 -2.94 -8.64
C GLU A 49 -6.13 -4.18 -9.05
N SER A 50 -5.22 -4.04 -10.01
CA SER A 50 -4.51 -5.17 -10.60
C SER A 50 -2.98 -5.05 -10.54
N VAL A 51 -2.45 -3.96 -9.98
CA VAL A 51 -1.01 -3.77 -9.87
C VAL A 51 -0.41 -4.83 -8.96
N ALA A 52 0.55 -5.59 -9.50
CA ALA A 52 1.12 -6.75 -8.83
C ALA A 52 2.61 -6.55 -8.45
N ASN A 53 3.23 -5.48 -8.95
CA ASN A 53 4.57 -4.99 -8.63
C ASN A 53 4.52 -3.46 -8.70
N VAL A 54 4.85 -2.77 -7.61
CA VAL A 54 4.79 -1.31 -7.53
C VAL A 54 5.80 -0.75 -6.53
N ASP A 55 6.41 0.38 -6.91
CA ASP A 55 7.20 1.21 -6.00
C ASP A 55 6.31 2.19 -5.24
N VAL A 56 6.55 2.34 -3.94
CA VAL A 56 5.76 3.18 -3.05
C VAL A 56 6.68 4.03 -2.18
N PHE A 57 6.41 5.34 -2.14
CA PHE A 57 6.96 6.21 -1.10
C PHE A 57 5.96 6.39 0.03
N VAL A 58 6.40 6.18 1.27
CA VAL A 58 5.59 6.32 2.48
C VAL A 58 6.17 7.43 3.34
N ASP A 59 5.48 8.57 3.37
CA ASP A 59 5.85 9.74 4.15
C ASP A 59 5.11 9.68 5.51
N LEU A 60 5.84 9.62 6.62
CA LEU A 60 5.29 9.57 7.97
C LEU A 60 5.09 10.97 8.57
N THR A 61 4.24 11.07 9.59
CA THR A 61 3.95 12.36 10.25
C THR A 61 5.13 12.96 11.01
N ASP A 62 6.16 12.17 11.32
CA ASP A 62 7.42 12.65 11.91
C ASP A 62 8.38 13.26 10.87
N GLY A 63 7.98 13.29 9.59
CA GLY A 63 8.75 13.80 8.47
C GLY A 63 9.76 12.80 7.89
N SER A 64 9.84 11.58 8.42
CA SER A 64 10.61 10.51 7.78
C SER A 64 9.88 9.97 6.55
N SER A 65 10.65 9.53 5.55
CA SER A 65 10.12 8.97 4.31
C SER A 65 10.84 7.67 3.99
N TRP A 66 10.07 6.69 3.50
CA TRP A 66 10.53 5.32 3.26
C TRP A 66 10.11 4.87 1.86
N ALA A 67 11.03 4.26 1.12
CA ALA A 67 10.74 3.57 -0.13
C ALA A 67 10.45 2.08 0.15
N LEU A 68 9.49 1.53 -0.59
CA LEU A 68 9.13 0.11 -0.61
C LEU A 68 8.87 -0.33 -2.06
N THR A 69 9.36 -1.50 -2.45
CA THR A 69 8.85 -2.23 -3.64
C THR A 69 7.94 -3.38 -3.19
N ILE A 70 6.66 -3.31 -3.56
CA ILE A 70 5.64 -4.28 -3.13
C ILE A 70 5.27 -5.22 -4.28
N PHE A 71 5.33 -6.53 -4.02
CA PHE A 71 4.95 -7.58 -4.97
C PHE A 71 3.79 -8.42 -4.46
N SER A 72 2.93 -8.91 -5.35
CA SER A 72 2.05 -10.04 -5.00
C SER A 72 2.80 -11.37 -5.08
N VAL A 73 2.32 -12.39 -4.38
CA VAL A 73 2.89 -13.75 -4.44
C VAL A 73 2.88 -14.28 -5.87
N ASP A 74 1.79 -14.07 -6.61
CA ASP A 74 1.66 -14.55 -7.99
C ASP A 74 2.60 -13.81 -8.96
N GLU A 75 2.91 -12.54 -8.70
CA GLU A 75 3.89 -11.81 -9.49
C GLU A 75 5.31 -12.32 -9.26
N VAL A 76 5.67 -12.63 -8.01
CA VAL A 76 6.96 -13.27 -7.71
C VAL A 76 7.08 -14.61 -8.44
N ARG A 77 6.02 -15.44 -8.42
CA ARG A 77 5.99 -16.72 -9.16
C ARG A 77 6.18 -16.50 -10.67
N ARG A 78 5.43 -15.56 -11.25
CA ARG A 78 5.51 -15.24 -12.68
C ARG A 78 6.92 -14.78 -13.08
N LEU A 79 7.59 -13.98 -12.25
CA LEU A 79 8.95 -13.51 -12.49
C LEU A 79 9.97 -14.64 -12.40
N LEU A 80 9.86 -15.52 -11.40
CA LEU A 80 10.73 -16.69 -11.27
C LEU A 80 10.59 -17.66 -12.45
N ASP A 81 9.35 -17.93 -12.89
CA ASP A 81 9.11 -18.77 -14.07
C ASP A 81 9.67 -18.15 -15.35
N LYS A 82 9.48 -16.83 -15.55
CA LYS A 82 10.09 -16.08 -16.66
C LYS A 82 11.62 -16.19 -16.63
N TRP A 83 12.23 -16.04 -15.47
CA TRP A 83 13.69 -16.10 -15.31
C TRP A 83 14.25 -17.51 -15.46
N ARG A 84 13.46 -18.54 -15.18
CA ARG A 84 13.81 -19.93 -15.52
C ARG A 84 13.92 -20.13 -17.03
N GLU A 85 13.07 -19.45 -17.81
CA GLU A 85 13.11 -19.50 -19.27
C GLU A 85 14.22 -18.63 -19.87
N SER A 86 14.46 -17.44 -19.32
CA SER A 86 15.46 -16.50 -19.84
C SER A 86 16.89 -16.78 -19.37
N GLY A 87 17.06 -17.51 -18.27
CA GLY A 87 18.35 -17.75 -17.61
C GLY A 87 18.78 -16.66 -16.61
N GLU A 88 17.97 -15.61 -16.44
CA GLU A 88 18.19 -14.54 -15.47
C GLU A 88 18.08 -15.06 -14.02
N CYS A 89 18.64 -14.31 -13.05
CA CYS A 89 18.62 -14.66 -11.62
C CYS A 89 18.98 -16.13 -11.33
N ALA A 90 20.06 -16.61 -11.96
CA ALA A 90 20.49 -18.00 -11.91
C ALA A 90 19.34 -18.98 -12.23
N ASN A 91 18.72 -18.80 -13.41
CA ASN A 91 17.57 -19.56 -13.91
C ASN A 91 16.35 -19.49 -12.98
N GLY A 92 16.07 -18.30 -12.42
CA GLY A 92 14.93 -18.09 -11.53
C GLY A 92 15.03 -18.85 -10.21
N SER A 93 16.24 -19.09 -9.69
CA SER A 93 16.42 -19.79 -8.41
C SER A 93 16.16 -18.90 -7.19
N TYR A 94 16.13 -17.59 -7.39
CA TYR A 94 15.86 -16.63 -6.33
C TYR A 94 15.13 -15.40 -6.87
N PHE A 95 14.42 -14.73 -5.95
CA PHE A 95 13.90 -13.40 -6.11
C PHE A 95 14.47 -12.54 -4.99
N TRP A 96 14.91 -11.33 -5.29
CA TRP A 96 15.23 -10.34 -4.28
C TRP A 96 15.02 -8.92 -4.83
N ALA A 97 14.61 -8.02 -3.95
CA ALA A 97 14.73 -6.58 -4.12
C ALA A 97 15.17 -5.99 -2.79
N VAL A 98 15.89 -4.86 -2.85
CA VAL A 98 15.99 -3.98 -1.68
C VAL A 98 14.57 -3.48 -1.36
N ASP A 99 14.28 -3.17 -0.10
CA ASP A 99 12.99 -2.63 0.36
C ASP A 99 11.72 -3.44 0.03
N GLN A 100 11.87 -4.75 -0.17
CA GLN A 100 10.79 -5.62 -0.60
C GLN A 100 9.73 -5.89 0.48
N VAL A 101 8.47 -5.82 0.07
CA VAL A 101 7.32 -6.42 0.78
C VAL A 101 6.54 -7.34 -0.15
N ILE A 102 6.14 -8.53 0.31
CA ILE A 102 5.28 -9.45 -0.46
C ILE A 102 3.89 -9.50 0.17
N VAL A 103 2.87 -9.19 -0.62
CA VAL A 103 1.45 -9.29 -0.24
C VAL A 103 0.79 -10.51 -0.91
N PRO A 104 -0.29 -11.06 -0.34
CA PRO A 104 -0.95 -12.23 -0.93
C PRO A 104 -1.49 -11.98 -2.35
N GLU A 105 -2.19 -10.86 -2.55
CA GLU A 105 -2.92 -10.54 -3.78
C GLU A 105 -2.49 -9.20 -4.37
N ALA A 106 -2.68 -9.05 -5.68
CA ALA A 106 -2.45 -7.78 -6.37
C ALA A 106 -3.46 -6.70 -5.94
N GLY A 107 -3.07 -5.44 -6.13
CA GLY A 107 -3.93 -4.28 -5.95
C GLY A 107 -3.57 -3.39 -4.74
N VAL A 108 -3.71 -2.08 -4.95
CA VAL A 108 -3.35 -1.04 -3.99
C VAL A 108 -4.08 -1.20 -2.65
N ALA A 109 -5.34 -1.64 -2.64
CA ALA A 109 -6.10 -1.78 -1.40
C ALA A 109 -5.46 -2.76 -0.40
N GLY A 110 -4.97 -3.91 -0.88
CA GLY A 110 -4.26 -4.88 -0.04
C GLY A 110 -2.88 -4.37 0.39
N MET A 111 -2.19 -3.66 -0.50
CA MET A 111 -0.88 -3.06 -0.22
C MET A 111 -0.97 -1.95 0.84
N VAL A 112 -2.00 -1.10 0.80
CA VAL A 112 -2.28 -0.09 1.84
C VAL A 112 -2.54 -0.76 3.19
N ALA A 113 -3.27 -1.87 3.22
CA ALA A 113 -3.49 -2.61 4.47
C ALA A 113 -2.18 -3.12 5.08
N ALA A 114 -1.24 -3.61 4.25
CA ALA A 114 0.09 -4.01 4.68
C ALA A 114 0.92 -2.81 5.18
N ILE A 115 0.94 -1.69 4.45
CA ILE A 115 1.63 -0.46 4.87
C ILE A 115 1.09 0.04 6.20
N ARG A 116 -0.24 0.04 6.38
CA ARG A 116 -0.88 0.44 7.64
C ARG A 116 -0.36 -0.38 8.82
N GLU A 117 -0.22 -1.69 8.65
CA GLU A 117 0.33 -2.56 9.69
C GLU A 117 1.82 -2.31 9.94
N LEU A 118 2.64 -2.18 8.90
CA LEU A 118 4.07 -1.87 9.02
C LEU A 118 4.34 -0.53 9.73
N VAL A 119 3.51 0.49 9.46
CA VAL A 119 3.57 1.78 10.13
C VAL A 119 3.13 1.64 11.59
N ARG A 120 2.03 0.94 11.85
CA ARG A 120 1.50 0.71 13.20
C ARG A 120 2.46 -0.10 14.09
N SER A 121 3.15 -1.10 13.53
CA SER A 121 4.12 -1.95 14.24
C SER A 121 5.50 -1.30 14.35
N GLY A 122 5.83 -0.35 13.48
CA GLY A 122 7.15 0.26 13.35
C GLY A 122 8.13 -0.55 12.48
N GLU A 123 7.69 -1.69 11.95
CA GLU A 123 8.51 -2.56 11.09
C GLU A 123 8.87 -1.92 9.75
N ILE A 124 8.18 -0.85 9.34
CA ILE A 124 8.56 -0.06 8.15
C ILE A 124 10.03 0.36 8.18
N THR A 125 10.59 0.61 9.37
CA THR A 125 12.00 0.99 9.55
C THR A 125 12.99 -0.13 9.28
N SER A 126 12.52 -1.39 9.33
CA SER A 126 13.32 -2.60 9.11
C SER A 126 13.20 -3.11 7.68
N VAL A 127 12.03 -2.89 7.05
CA VAL A 127 11.77 -3.37 5.69
C VAL A 127 12.03 -2.32 4.62
N GLY A 128 11.83 -1.04 4.91
CA GLY A 128 11.98 0.04 3.92
C GLY A 128 13.39 0.61 3.86
N VAL A 129 13.70 1.25 2.73
CA VAL A 129 14.88 2.11 2.61
C VAL A 129 14.49 3.53 2.96
N ARG A 130 15.27 4.14 3.87
CA ARG A 130 15.04 5.53 4.26
C ARG A 130 15.42 6.47 3.12
N CYS A 131 14.49 7.34 2.73
CA CYS A 131 14.76 8.42 1.79
C CYS A 131 15.49 9.56 2.51
N GLU A 132 16.56 10.08 1.92
CA GLU A 132 17.20 11.30 2.42
C GLU A 132 16.37 12.53 2.00
N PRO A 133 16.24 13.54 2.87
CA PRO A 133 15.70 14.83 2.46
C PRO A 133 16.60 15.42 1.37
N VAL A 134 15.98 15.86 0.26
CA VAL A 134 16.65 16.62 -0.80
C VAL A 134 16.88 18.07 -0.36
#